data_AF-A0A954N373-F1
#
_entry.id   AF-A0A954N373-F1
#
_cell.length_a   1.000
_cell.length_b   1.000
_cell.length_c   1.000
_cell.angle_alpha   90.00
_cell.angle_beta   90.00
_cell.angle_gamma   90.00
#
_symmetry.space_group_name_H-M   'P 1'
#
loop_
_entity.id
_entity.type
_entity.pdbx_description
1 polymer ?
#
loop_
_entity_poly.entity_id
_entity_poly.type
_entity_poly.pdbx_seq_one_letter_code
_entity_poly.pdbx_strand_id
1 'polypeptide(L)'
;MAIQNRSRSADGKFVYAVKTTGVYCRPTCSSRVPLRKNVRFFTTSDEAERAGFRACKRCLPHETNADDDSRNLIVQACEEIERLKGSPDLTALAAKLKIAPT
;
A
#
# COMPACT_ATOMS: atom_id res chain seq x y z
N MET A 1 -4.76 -8.31 -17.13
CA MET A 1 -5.71 -7.42 -16.42
C MET A 1 -5.02 -6.76 -15.22
N ALA A 2 -5.47 -5.58 -14.75
CA ALA A 2 -4.78 -4.80 -13.70
C ALA A 2 -4.41 -5.61 -12.43
N ILE A 3 -5.27 -6.53 -11.97
CA ILE A 3 -5.02 -7.44 -10.84
C ILE A 3 -3.92 -8.48 -11.16
N GLN A 4 -3.93 -9.04 -12.38
CA GLN A 4 -2.93 -10.04 -12.80
C GLN A 4 -1.54 -9.41 -12.95
N ASN A 5 -1.49 -8.18 -13.46
CA ASN A 5 -0.24 -7.45 -13.71
C ASN A 5 0.19 -6.60 -12.51
N ARG A 6 -0.56 -6.64 -11.40
CA ARG A 6 -0.34 -5.82 -10.18
C ARG A 6 -0.04 -4.36 -10.52
N SER A 7 -0.86 -3.80 -11.42
CA SER A 7 -0.57 -2.52 -12.03
C SER A 7 -0.67 -1.39 -11.01
N ARG A 8 0.46 -0.73 -10.71
CA ARG A 8 0.50 0.43 -9.79
C ARG A 8 -0.40 1.59 -10.25
N SER A 9 -0.60 1.75 -11.56
CA SER A 9 -1.49 2.79 -12.11
C SER A 9 -2.98 2.56 -11.80
N ALA A 10 -3.34 1.38 -11.30
CA ALA A 10 -4.67 1.05 -10.82
C ALA A 10 -4.81 1.19 -9.29
N ASP A 11 -3.70 1.37 -8.57
CA ASP A 11 -3.75 1.56 -7.12
C ASP A 11 -4.48 2.85 -6.78
N GLY A 12 -5.27 2.83 -5.70
CA GLY A 12 -6.14 3.94 -5.30
C GLY A 12 -7.35 4.23 -6.22
N LYS A 13 -7.46 3.60 -7.40
CA LYS A 13 -8.61 3.80 -8.31
C LYS A 13 -9.82 2.92 -7.98
N PHE A 14 -9.57 1.73 -7.48
CA PHE A 14 -10.59 0.78 -7.07
C PHE A 14 -9.99 -0.28 -6.14
N VAL A 15 -10.86 -0.96 -5.41
CA VAL A 15 -10.53 -2.21 -4.70
C VAL A 15 -11.29 -3.37 -5.31
N TYR A 16 -10.78 -4.59 -5.14
CA TYR A 16 -11.46 -5.79 -5.59
C TYR A 16 -11.67 -6.75 -4.42
N ALA A 17 -12.85 -7.37 -4.36
CA ALA A 17 -13.20 -8.36 -3.36
C ALA A 17 -13.35 -9.75 -3.96
N VAL A 18 -12.96 -10.75 -3.18
CA VAL A 18 -13.01 -12.16 -3.56
C VAL A 18 -14.13 -12.85 -2.81
N LYS A 19 -15.19 -13.22 -3.53
CA LYS A 19 -16.42 -13.83 -2.98
C LYS A 19 -16.16 -15.07 -2.12
N THR A 20 -15.18 -15.89 -2.51
CA THR A 20 -14.88 -17.15 -1.82
C THR A 20 -14.14 -16.96 -0.50
N THR A 21 -13.42 -15.85 -0.32
CA THR A 21 -12.67 -15.60 0.92
C THR A 21 -13.29 -14.51 1.78
N GLY A 22 -14.22 -13.72 1.24
CA GLY A 22 -14.79 -12.55 1.90
C GLY A 22 -13.78 -11.42 2.11
N VAL A 23 -12.66 -11.41 1.36
CA VAL A 23 -11.58 -10.43 1.51
C VAL A 23 -11.54 -9.47 0.33
N TYR A 24 -11.33 -8.17 0.59
CA TYR A 24 -11.02 -7.19 -0.45
C TYR A 24 -9.57 -6.68 -0.38
N CYS A 25 -9.01 -6.33 -1.53
CA CYS A 25 -7.61 -6.03 -1.75
C CYS A 25 -7.43 -4.84 -2.73
N ARG A 26 -6.26 -4.20 -2.64
CA ARG A 26 -5.72 -3.31 -3.70
C ARG A 26 -5.30 -4.11 -4.94
N PRO A 27 -5.33 -3.53 -6.15
CA PRO A 27 -4.88 -4.19 -7.39
C PRO A 27 -3.42 -4.62 -7.38
N THR A 28 -2.59 -3.98 -6.56
CA THR A 28 -1.15 -4.24 -6.35
C THR A 28 -0.87 -5.38 -5.36
N CYS A 29 -1.90 -5.96 -4.73
CA CYS A 29 -1.75 -6.95 -3.68
C CYS A 29 -0.95 -8.18 -4.13
N SER A 30 0.00 -8.61 -3.28
CA SER A 30 0.86 -9.78 -3.51
C SER A 30 0.15 -11.12 -3.27
N SER A 31 -1.11 -11.10 -2.81
CA SER A 31 -1.95 -12.29 -2.66
C SER A 31 -2.14 -13.05 -3.98
N ARG A 32 -2.48 -14.33 -3.88
CA ARG A 32 -2.77 -15.18 -5.04
C ARG A 32 -3.88 -14.55 -5.88
N VAL A 33 -3.67 -14.48 -7.19
CA VAL A 33 -4.66 -13.90 -8.11
C VAL A 33 -5.93 -14.77 -8.09
N PRO A 34 -7.09 -14.19 -7.76
CA PRO A 34 -8.36 -14.92 -7.73
C PRO A 34 -8.86 -15.22 -9.15
N LEU A 35 -9.70 -16.25 -9.27
CA LEU A 35 -10.44 -16.50 -10.51
C LEU A 35 -11.43 -15.35 -10.76
N ARG A 36 -11.51 -14.86 -12.00
CA ARG A 36 -12.32 -13.70 -12.37
C ARG A 36 -13.81 -13.85 -11.99
N LYS A 37 -14.36 -15.06 -12.05
CA LYS A 37 -15.74 -15.36 -11.62
C LYS A 37 -16.03 -15.06 -10.14
N ASN A 38 -14.98 -15.03 -9.31
CA ASN A 38 -15.05 -14.78 -7.88
C ASN A 38 -14.74 -13.32 -7.50
N VAL A 39 -14.44 -12.46 -8.47
CA VAL A 39 -14.05 -11.06 -8.22
C VAL A 39 -15.23 -10.12 -8.35
N ARG A 40 -15.36 -9.19 -7.41
CA ARG A 40 -16.24 -8.02 -7.47
C ARG A 40 -15.40 -6.76 -7.29
N PHE A 41 -15.72 -5.68 -7.99
CA PHE A 41 -14.99 -4.41 -7.90
C PHE A 41 -15.82 -3.39 -7.10
N PHE A 42 -15.13 -2.54 -6.35
CA PHE A 42 -15.71 -1.42 -5.60
C PHE A 42 -14.84 -0.18 -5.79
N THR A 43 -15.46 0.99 -5.69
CA THR A 43 -14.77 2.28 -5.88
C THR A 43 -13.93 2.60 -4.65
N THR A 44 -14.44 2.30 -3.46
CA THR A 44 -13.77 2.59 -2.18
C THR A 44 -13.73 1.36 -1.26
N SER A 45 -12.81 1.39 -0.29
CA SER A 45 -12.75 0.41 0.79
C SER A 45 -14.07 0.35 1.57
N ASP A 46 -14.67 1.50 1.88
CA ASP A 46 -15.96 1.61 2.59
C ASP A 46 -17.12 0.92 1.85
N GLU A 47 -17.16 0.99 0.52
CA GLU A 47 -18.15 0.25 -0.29
C GLU A 47 -17.99 -1.26 -0.16
N ALA A 48 -16.75 -1.75 -0.16
CA ALA A 48 -16.46 -3.17 0.01
C ALA A 48 -16.85 -3.66 1.42
N GLU A 49 -16.60 -2.84 2.45
CA GLU A 49 -16.94 -3.18 3.83
C GLU A 49 -18.45 -3.18 4.08
N ARG A 50 -19.18 -2.18 3.55
CA ARG A 50 -20.65 -2.19 3.58
C ARG A 50 -21.26 -3.37 2.84
N ALA A 51 -20.55 -3.91 1.85
CA ALA A 51 -20.94 -5.13 1.15
C ALA A 51 -20.54 -6.43 1.88
N GLY A 52 -19.97 -6.34 3.10
CA GLY A 52 -19.65 -7.47 3.97
C GLY A 52 -18.26 -8.08 3.77
N PHE A 53 -17.36 -7.41 3.04
CA PHE A 53 -15.99 -7.89 2.83
C PHE A 53 -15.03 -7.31 3.87
N ARG A 54 -14.08 -8.11 4.34
CA ARG A 54 -13.03 -7.67 5.28
C ARG A 54 -11.77 -7.21 4.54
N ALA A 55 -11.06 -6.23 5.12
CA ALA A 55 -9.80 -5.74 4.58
C ALA A 55 -8.72 -6.83 4.55
N CYS A 56 -7.93 -6.86 3.47
CA CYS A 56 -6.78 -7.73 3.37
C CYS A 56 -5.66 -7.27 4.31
N LYS A 57 -5.24 -8.15 5.22
CA LYS A 57 -4.13 -7.88 6.17
C LYS A 57 -2.74 -7.76 5.52
N ARG A 58 -2.62 -8.04 4.21
CA ARG A 58 -1.33 -8.05 3.50
C ARG A 58 -1.08 -6.79 2.67
N CYS A 59 -2.13 -6.24 2.06
CA CYS A 59 -2.04 -5.00 1.30
C CYS A 59 -2.68 -3.81 2.03
N LEU A 60 -3.21 -4.05 3.23
CA LEU A 60 -3.77 -3.06 4.15
C LEU A 60 -4.51 -1.94 3.39
N PRO A 61 -5.59 -2.30 2.65
CA PRO A 61 -6.21 -1.40 1.68
C PRO A 61 -6.82 -0.13 2.31
N HIS A 62 -6.92 -0.09 3.65
CA HIS A 62 -7.38 1.06 4.42
C HIS A 62 -6.24 2.01 4.83
N GLU A 63 -5.00 1.53 4.88
CA GLU A 63 -3.84 2.36 5.17
C GLU A 63 -3.51 3.22 3.94
N THR A 64 -3.10 4.46 4.16
CA THR A 64 -2.75 5.43 3.11
C THR A 64 -1.74 4.85 2.13
N ASN A 65 -1.71 5.37 0.90
CA ASN A 65 -0.79 4.88 -0.14
C ASN A 65 0.65 4.93 0.39
N ALA A 66 1.19 3.78 0.80
CA ALA A 66 2.55 3.66 1.32
C ALA A 66 3.59 4.25 0.35
N ASP A 67 3.29 4.29 -0.95
CA ASP A 67 4.12 4.91 -1.98
C ASP A 67 4.27 6.44 -1.81
N ASP A 68 3.19 7.16 -1.47
CA ASP A 68 3.23 8.63 -1.29
C ASP A 68 3.96 9.00 0.01
N ASP A 69 3.70 8.26 1.08
CA ASP A 69 4.38 8.44 2.38
C ASP A 69 5.87 8.11 2.26
N SER A 70 6.24 7.05 1.54
CA SER A 70 7.64 6.69 1.30
C SER A 70 8.38 7.76 0.49
N ARG A 71 7.74 8.34 -0.51
CA ARG A 71 8.36 9.39 -1.34
C ARG A 71 8.67 10.63 -0.52
N ASN A 72 7.74 11.06 0.33
CA ASN A 72 7.95 12.19 1.23
C ASN A 72 9.05 11.90 2.25
N LEU A 73 9.10 10.69 2.81
CA LEU A 73 10.17 10.26 3.72
C LEU A 73 11.54 10.27 3.05
N ILE A 74 11.65 9.82 1.79
CA ILE A 74 12.91 9.85 1.03
C ILE A 74 13.39 11.29 0.82
N VAL A 75 12.48 12.20 0.45
CA VAL A 75 12.83 13.63 0.28
C VAL A 75 13.36 14.21 1.59
N GLN A 76 12.68 13.98 2.71
CA GLN A 76 13.15 14.44 4.03
C GLN A 76 14.50 13.84 4.43
N ALA A 77 14.73 12.56 4.09
CA ALA A 77 16.01 11.91 4.34
C ALA A 77 17.15 12.55 3.53
N CYS A 78 16.92 12.83 2.24
CA CYS A 78 17.90 13.49 1.37
C CYS A 78 18.25 14.90 1.88
N GLU A 79 17.25 15.71 2.23
CA GLU A 79 17.46 17.04 2.80
C GLU A 79 18.28 16.99 4.10
N GLU A 80 18.05 15.98 4.94
CA GLU A 80 18.80 15.81 6.17
C GLU A 80 20.25 15.41 5.95
N ILE A 81 20.51 14.52 4.99
CA ILE A 81 21.87 14.10 4.60
C ILE A 81 22.66 15.31 4.09
N GLU A 82 22.04 16.14 3.25
CA GLU A 82 22.66 17.38 2.75
C GLU A 82 22.96 18.37 3.87
N ARG A 83 22.03 18.53 4.83
CA ARG A 83 22.20 19.41 6.00
C ARG A 83 23.39 19.01 6.87
N LEU A 84 23.58 17.72 7.07
CA LEU A 84 24.65 17.17 7.93
C LEU A 84 26.02 17.14 7.24
N LYS A 85 26.11 17.49 5.95
CA LYS A 85 27.34 17.48 5.14
C LYS A 85 28.14 16.16 5.27
N GLY A 86 27.46 15.02 5.22
CA GLY A 86 28.12 13.71 5.36
C GLY A 86 27.17 12.53 5.36
N SER A 87 27.71 11.32 5.59
CA SER A 87 26.97 10.07 5.73
C SER A 87 26.51 9.90 7.19
N PRO A 88 25.27 10.25 7.56
CA PRO A 88 24.78 9.99 8.91
C PRO A 88 24.71 8.49 9.17
N ASP A 89 24.84 8.12 10.44
CA ASP A 89 24.48 6.78 10.90
C ASP A 89 22.97 6.55 10.64
N LEU A 90 22.63 5.37 10.10
CA LEU A 90 21.26 5.00 9.76
C LEU A 90 20.35 5.04 10.98
N THR A 91 20.88 4.73 12.18
CA THR A 91 20.15 4.82 13.44
C THR A 91 19.77 6.27 13.77
N ALA A 92 20.69 7.20 13.58
CA ALA A 92 20.47 8.62 13.83
C ALA A 92 19.47 9.22 12.83
N LEU A 93 19.53 8.80 11.56
CA LEU A 93 18.59 9.24 10.53
C LEU A 93 17.18 8.70 10.78
N ALA A 94 17.05 7.43 11.14
CA ALA A 94 15.77 6.78 11.43
C ALA A 94 15.07 7.40 12.66
N ALA A 95 15.82 7.68 13.74
CA ALA A 95 15.29 8.33 14.94
C ALA A 95 14.72 9.73 14.65
N LYS A 96 15.35 10.48 13.74
CA LYS A 96 14.93 11.83 13.37
C LYS A 96 13.71 11.82 12.44
N LEU A 97 13.64 10.86 11.52
CA LEU A 97 12.52 10.65 10.62
C LEU A 97 11.35 9.88 11.27
N LYS A 98 11.49 9.45 12.52
CA LYS A 98 10.50 8.66 13.27
C LYS A 98 10.09 7.36 12.55
N ILE A 99 11.04 6.72 11.87
CA ILE A 99 10.86 5.44 11.17
C ILE A 99 11.75 4.36 11.81
N ALA A 100 11.39 3.09 11.63
CA ALA A 100 12.22 1.98 12.09
C ALA A 100 13.42 1.79 11.14
N PRO A 101 14.66 1.69 11.66
CA PRO A 101 15.80 1.29 10.84
C PRO A 101 15.69 -0.20 10.56
N THR A 102 15.41 -0.58 9.31
CA THR A 102 15.43 -1.98 8.84
C THR A 102 16.74 -2.31 8.16
#